data_AF-A0A355SE76-F1
#
_entry.id   AF-A0A355SE76-F1
#
_cell.length_a   1.000
_cell.length_b   1.000
_cell.length_c   1.000
_cell.angle_alpha   90.00
_cell.angle_beta   90.00
_cell.angle_gamma   90.00
#
_symmetry.space_group_name_H-M   'P 1'
#
loop_
_entity.id
_entity.type
_entity.pdbx_description
1 polymer ?
#
loop_
_entity_poly.entity_id
_entity_poly.type
_entity_poly.pdbx_seq_one_letter_code
_entity_poly.pdbx_strand_id
1 'polypeptide(L)' 'KSRARMVTNEKKRVTFDDVAGADEEKAELEEIVDFLKEPRRYIELGARIPRGVLLVGPPGTGKTL' A
#
# COMPACT_ATOMS: atom_id res chain seq x y z
N LYS A 1 9.77 -30.75 9.46
CA LYS A 1 10.41 -29.72 8.62
C LYS A 1 9.35 -29.19 7.66
N SER A 2 8.88 -27.97 7.86
CA SER A 2 7.81 -27.37 7.04
C SER A 2 8.31 -27.07 5.63
N ARG A 3 7.53 -27.42 4.61
CA ARG A 3 7.74 -26.99 3.22
C ARG A 3 7.27 -25.54 3.11
N ALA A 4 8.09 -24.60 3.57
CA ALA A 4 7.88 -23.20 3.26
C ALA A 4 8.03 -23.03 1.74
N ARG A 5 6.92 -22.73 1.05
CA ARG A 5 6.92 -22.43 -0.38
C ARG A 5 7.58 -21.07 -0.55
N MET A 6 8.78 -21.04 -1.14
CA MET A 6 9.41 -19.77 -1.50
C MET A 6 8.54 -19.09 -2.55
N VAL A 7 7.94 -17.97 -2.19
CA VAL A 7 7.24 -17.10 -3.13
C VAL A 7 8.32 -16.39 -3.93
N THR A 8 8.60 -16.88 -5.13
CA THR A 8 9.37 -16.12 -6.12
C THR A 8 8.54 -14.93 -6.52
N ASN A 9 8.98 -13.72 -6.13
CA ASN A 9 8.41 -12.45 -6.57
C ASN A 9 8.65 -12.29 -8.08
N GLU A 10 7.81 -12.92 -8.90
CA GLU A 10 7.62 -12.49 -10.27
C GLU A 10 7.07 -11.07 -10.18
N LYS A 11 7.94 -10.07 -10.43
CA LYS A 11 7.61 -8.66 -10.33
C LYS A 11 6.58 -8.30 -11.40
N LYS A 12 5.30 -8.54 -11.13
CA LYS A 12 4.22 -7.81 -11.78
C LYS A 12 4.42 -6.34 -11.41
N ARG A 13 4.86 -5.54 -12.39
CA ARG A 13 4.90 -4.08 -12.27
C ARG A 13 3.47 -3.59 -12.52
N VAL A 14 2.67 -3.57 -11.47
CA VAL A 14 1.37 -2.90 -11.43
C VAL A 14 1.57 -1.51 -10.82
N THR A 15 0.98 -0.49 -11.42
CA THR A 15 1.00 0.89 -10.91
C THR A 15 -0.39 1.32 -10.46
N PHE A 16 -0.48 2.44 -9.74
CA PHE A 16 -1.77 3.03 -9.35
C PHE A 16 -2.66 3.38 -10.55
N ASP A 17 -2.06 3.60 -11.71
CA ASP A 17 -2.77 3.86 -12.97
C ASP A 17 -3.54 2.62 -13.47
N ASP A 18 -3.13 1.41 -13.05
CA ASP A 18 -3.74 0.14 -13.47
C ASP A 18 -5.02 -0.20 -12.67
N VAL A 19 -5.33 0.55 -11.60
CA VAL A 19 -6.54 0.36 -10.79
C VAL A 19 -7.67 1.21 -11.34
N ALA A 20 -8.76 0.59 -11.79
CA ALA A 20 -9.92 1.33 -12.31
C ALA A 20 -10.83 1.83 -11.17
N GLY A 21 -11.07 3.15 -11.11
CA GLY A 21 -11.84 3.80 -10.05
C GLY A 21 -11.08 3.90 -8.72
N ALA A 22 -11.82 4.02 -7.61
CA ALA A 22 -11.27 4.12 -6.25
C ALA A 22 -10.37 5.35 -6.04
N ASP A 23 -10.79 6.50 -6.58
CA ASP A 23 -10.00 7.74 -6.55
C ASP A 23 -9.74 8.23 -5.12
N GLU A 24 -10.69 8.04 -4.20
CA GLU A 24 -10.52 8.36 -2.77
C GLU A 24 -9.49 7.43 -2.12
N GLU A 25 -9.58 6.12 -2.37
CA GLU A 25 -8.66 5.13 -1.82
C GLU A 25 -7.25 5.25 -2.38
N LYS A 26 -7.10 5.68 -3.64
CA LYS A 26 -5.80 6.00 -4.25
C LYS A 26 -5.16 7.20 -3.59
N ALA A 27 -5.92 8.28 -3.37
CA ALA A 27 -5.41 9.48 -2.71
C ALA A 27 -4.95 9.18 -1.27
N GLU A 28 -5.70 8.37 -0.54
CA GLU A 28 -5.31 7.92 0.81
C GLU A 28 -4.03 7.06 0.76
N LEU A 29 -3.90 6.16 -0.23
CA LEU A 29 -2.67 5.38 -0.39
C LEU A 29 -1.47 6.23 -0.81
N GLU A 30 -1.67 7.25 -1.65
CA GLU A 30 -0.64 8.20 -2.06
C GLU A 30 -0.09 8.96 -0.85
N GLU A 31 -0.95 9.39 0.07
CA GLU A 31 -0.53 10.02 1.33
C GLU A 31 0.33 9.07 2.16
N ILE A 32 -0.05 7.80 2.27
CA ILE A 32 0.72 6.78 2.99
C ILE A 32 2.07 6.50 2.30
N VAL A 33 2.09 6.49 0.97
CA VAL A 33 3.33 6.33 0.20
C VAL A 33 4.24 7.55 0.36
N ASP A 34 3.69 8.77 0.34
CA ASP A 34 4.44 10.01 0.56
C ASP A 34 5.02 10.06 1.97
N PHE A 35 4.23 9.63 2.95
CA PHE A 35 4.68 9.43 4.32
C PHE A 35 5.87 8.48 4.42
N LEU A 36 5.83 7.35 3.70
CA LEU A 36 6.92 6.36 3.70
C LEU A 36 8.16 6.86 2.94
N LYS A 37 7.99 7.76 1.96
CA LYS A 37 9.10 8.38 1.22
C LYS A 37 9.79 9.47 2.04
N GLU A 38 9.04 10.31 2.74
CA GLU A 38 9.54 11.47 3.48
C GLU A 38 9.18 11.47 4.98
N PRO A 39 9.47 10.40 5.74
CA PRO A 39 8.99 10.25 7.12
C PRO A 39 9.48 11.35 8.07
N ARG A 40 10.62 11.99 7.78
CA ARG A 40 11.20 13.06 8.62
C ARG A 40 10.30 14.29 8.70
N ARG A 41 9.77 14.73 7.56
CA ARG A 41 8.88 15.90 7.45
C ARG A 41 7.62 15.71 8.30
N TYR A 42 7.08 14.49 8.32
CA TYR A 42 5.91 14.15 9.10
C TYR A 42 6.20 14.02 10.61
N ILE A 43 7.37 13.46 10.99
CA ILE A 43 7.80 13.41 12.39
C ILE A 43 8.00 14.83 12.95
N GLU A 44 8.59 15.74 12.19
CA GLU A 44 8.81 17.15 12.58
C GLU A 44 7.49 17.90 12.82
N LEU A 45 6.44 17.55 12.06
CA LEU A 45 5.07 18.04 12.26
C LEU A 45 4.34 17.36 13.44
N GLY A 46 4.95 16.37 14.09
CA GLY A 46 4.38 15.63 15.22
C GLY A 46 3.45 14.48 14.83
N ALA A 47 3.43 14.07 13.56
CA ALA A 47 2.61 12.96 13.10
C ALA A 47 3.18 11.61 13.55
N ARG A 48 2.29 10.66 13.88
CA ARG A 48 2.66 9.30 14.28
C ARG A 48 2.65 8.35 13.09
N ILE A 49 3.79 7.72 12.82
CA ILE A 49 3.95 6.76 11.71
C ILE A 49 3.01 5.55 11.86
N PRO A 50 2.12 5.29 10.88
CA PRO A 50 1.37 4.04 10.81
C PRO A 50 2.32 2.85 10.62
N ARG A 51 2.13 1.77 11.38
CA ARG A 51 2.98 0.57 11.29
C ARG A 51 2.50 -0.44 10.24
N GLY A 52 1.33 -0.21 9.67
CA GLY A 52 0.70 -1.05 8.66
C GLY A 52 -0.69 -0.50 8.31
N VAL A 53 -1.22 -0.97 7.20
CA VAL A 53 -2.55 -0.64 6.69
C VAL A 53 -3.35 -1.92 6.53
N LEU A 54 -4.66 -1.85 6.78
CA LEU A 54 -5.58 -2.98 6.58
C LEU A 54 -6.60 -2.58 5.51
N LEU A 55 -6.49 -3.17 4.33
CA LEU A 55 -7.43 -2.93 3.24
C LEU A 55 -8.66 -3.85 3.40
N VAL A 56 -9.86 -3.28 3.56
CA VAL A 56 -11.11 -4.02 3.77
C VAL A 56 -12.11 -3.71 2.67
N GLY A 57 -12.80 -4.73 2.14
CA GLY A 57 -13.90 -4.54 1.17
C GLY A 57 -14.29 -5.81 0.42
N PRO A 58 -15.38 -5.80 -0.37
CA PRO A 58 -15.87 -6.92 -1.20
C PRO A 58 -14.82 -7.48 -2.18
N PRO A 59 -14.88 -8.75 -2.62
CA PRO A 59 -13.92 -9.27 -3.61
C PRO A 59 -13.97 -8.45 -4.92
N GLY A 60 -12.82 -8.24 -5.56
CA GLY A 60 -12.71 -7.48 -6.82
C GLY A 60 -12.43 -5.98 -6.69
N THR A 61 -12.35 -5.42 -5.47
CA THR A 61 -12.09 -3.98 -5.25
C THR A 61 -10.61 -3.58 -5.17
N GLY A 62 -9.72 -4.29 -5.87
CA GLY A 62 -8.32 -3.85 -5.96
C GLY A 62 -7.40 -4.04 -4.73
N LYS A 63 -7.85 -4.63 -3.61
CA LYS A 63 -7.03 -4.82 -2.38
C LYS A 63 -5.70 -5.56 -2.55
N THR A 64 -5.52 -6.30 -3.65
CA THR A 64 -4.31 -7.07 -3.97
C THR A 64 -3.57 -6.50 -5.17
N LEU A 65 -4.25 -5.67 -5.97
CA LEU A 65 -3.71 -5.11 -7.20
C LEU A 65 -2.88 -3.86 -6.90
#